data_AF-A0AAJ1KNK6-F1
#
_entry.id   AF-A0AAJ1KNK6-F1
#
_cell.length_a   1.000
_cell.length_b   1.000
_cell.length_c   1.000
_cell.angle_alpha   90.00
_cell.angle_beta   90.00
_cell.angle_gamma   90.00
#
_symmetry.space_group_name_H-M   'P 1'
#
loop_
_entity.id
_entity.type
_entity.pdbx_description
1 polymer ?
#
loop_
_entity_poly.entity_id
_entity_poly.type
_entity_poly.pdbx_seq_one_letter_code
_entity_poly.pdbx_strand_id
1 'polypeptide(L)'
;MTDRITALDLARAELSEATKAYFAKCEEKLGLVPNVLLAYAFDEKKLLMVMNFRAAGLPERETAMLEFAVKLTEEPAKIVEGDRAALRQVGFSDRDIWDIASTAAFFNMSNRVAAAVDMRPNPEYHAMAR
;
A
#
# COMPACT_ATOMS: atom_id res chain seq x y z
N MET A 1 3.92 -6.86 27.79
CA MET A 1 4.52 -6.02 26.73
C MET A 1 3.38 -5.36 26.01
N THR A 2 3.43 -4.04 25.83
CA THR A 2 2.31 -3.27 25.29
C THR A 2 2.03 -3.72 23.85
N ASP A 3 0.76 -4.00 23.56
CA ASP A 3 0.19 -4.51 22.30
C ASP A 3 0.29 -3.47 21.15
N ARG A 4 1.50 -2.95 20.93
CA ARG A 4 1.77 -1.78 20.08
C ARG A 4 2.23 -2.23 18.70
N ILE A 5 1.39 -1.94 17.72
CA ILE A 5 1.60 -2.24 16.29
C ILE A 5 2.57 -1.24 15.66
N THR A 6 2.54 0.00 16.16
CA THR A 6 3.40 1.09 15.72
C THR A 6 4.09 1.71 16.93
N ALA A 7 5.20 2.42 16.71
CA ALA A 7 5.89 3.14 17.77
C ALA A 7 5.06 4.31 18.35
N LEU A 8 4.01 4.73 17.63
CA LEU A 8 3.13 5.83 18.00
C LEU A 8 1.92 5.31 18.77
N ASP A 9 1.47 6.09 19.77
CA ASP A 9 0.28 5.79 20.57
C ASP A 9 -0.98 6.29 19.85
N LEU A 10 -1.43 5.53 18.84
CA LEU A 10 -2.56 5.86 17.99
C LEU A 10 -3.73 4.92 18.28
N ALA A 11 -4.85 5.46 18.73
CA ALA A 11 -6.08 4.70 18.90
C ALA A 11 -6.65 4.28 17.54
N ARG A 12 -7.23 3.07 17.47
CA ARG A 12 -7.91 2.59 16.27
C ARG A 12 -9.13 3.47 15.97
N ALA A 13 -9.32 3.84 14.71
CA ALA A 13 -10.52 4.54 14.29
C ALA A 13 -11.75 3.63 14.39
N GLU A 14 -12.92 4.24 14.43
CA GLU A 14 -14.16 3.51 14.16
C GLU A 14 -14.17 3.11 12.68
N LEU A 15 -14.09 1.81 12.42
CA LEU A 15 -14.01 1.28 11.06
C LEU A 15 -15.40 0.95 10.52
N SER A 16 -15.58 1.13 9.21
CA SER A 16 -16.78 0.69 8.51
C SER A 16 -16.98 -0.83 8.57
N GLU A 17 -18.21 -1.27 8.36
CA GLU A 17 -18.56 -2.70 8.28
C GLU A 17 -17.82 -3.41 7.14
N ALA A 18 -17.56 -2.73 6.03
CA ALA A 18 -16.79 -3.28 4.92
C ALA A 18 -15.35 -3.64 5.34
N THR A 19 -14.69 -2.74 6.08
CA THR A 19 -13.33 -2.95 6.58
C THR A 19 -13.30 -4.06 7.63
N LYS A 20 -14.28 -4.11 8.55
CA LYS A 20 -14.40 -5.20 9.53
C LYS A 20 -14.57 -6.56 8.85
N ALA A 21 -15.42 -6.64 7.82
CA ALA A 21 -15.61 -7.85 7.04
C ALA A 21 -14.33 -8.29 6.32
N TYR A 22 -13.52 -7.35 5.82
CA TYR A 22 -12.22 -7.66 5.23
C TYR A 22 -11.25 -8.25 6.26
N PHE A 23 -11.19 -7.69 7.47
CA PHE A 23 -10.32 -8.21 8.54
C PHE A 23 -10.73 -9.61 8.97
N ALA A 24 -12.04 -9.87 9.10
CA ALA A 24 -12.56 -11.22 9.38
C ALA A 24 -12.14 -12.22 8.28
N LYS A 25 -12.13 -11.79 7.01
CA LYS A 25 -11.65 -12.62 5.90
C LYS A 25 -10.14 -12.88 5.96
N CYS A 26 -9.34 -11.90 6.40
CA CYS A 26 -7.90 -12.11 6.64
C CYS A 26 -7.68 -13.14 7.75
N GLU A 27 -8.42 -13.07 8.85
CA GLU A 27 -8.35 -14.08 9.91
C GLU A 27 -8.76 -15.47 9.40
N GLU A 28 -9.85 -15.57 8.64
CA GLU A 28 -10.33 -16.84 8.08
C GLU A 28 -9.30 -17.47 7.11
N LYS A 29 -8.71 -16.67 6.22
CA LYS A 29 -7.85 -17.18 5.12
C LYS A 29 -6.37 -17.24 5.48
N LEU A 30 -5.88 -16.31 6.29
CA LEU A 30 -4.47 -16.17 6.63
C LEU A 30 -4.17 -16.55 8.09
N GLY A 31 -5.20 -16.78 8.92
CA GLY A 31 -5.05 -17.01 10.36
C GLY A 31 -4.61 -15.78 11.17
N LEU A 32 -4.53 -14.61 10.51
CA LEU A 32 -4.12 -13.34 11.11
C LEU A 32 -4.60 -12.15 10.26
N VAL A 33 -4.77 -10.99 10.90
CA VAL A 33 -4.81 -9.71 10.19
C VAL A 33 -3.37 -9.19 10.06
N PRO A 34 -2.86 -8.93 8.83
CA PRO A 34 -1.51 -8.42 8.66
C PRO A 34 -1.26 -7.13 9.43
N ASN A 35 -0.11 -7.03 10.07
CA ASN A 35 0.26 -5.86 10.88
C ASN A 35 0.24 -4.55 10.12
N VAL A 36 0.50 -4.57 8.80
CA VAL A 36 0.35 -3.37 7.98
C VAL A 36 -1.08 -2.83 8.01
N LEU A 37 -2.10 -3.69 7.92
CA LEU A 37 -3.49 -3.26 7.97
C LEU A 37 -3.85 -2.72 9.36
N LEU A 38 -3.39 -3.41 10.41
CA LEU A 38 -3.62 -2.96 11.77
C LEU A 38 -2.89 -1.64 12.06
N ALA A 39 -1.69 -1.45 11.52
CA ALA A 39 -0.90 -0.24 11.67
C ALA A 39 -1.56 0.98 11.01
N TYR A 40 -2.38 0.81 9.98
CA TYR A 40 -3.15 1.90 9.38
C TYR A 40 -4.59 2.02 9.91
N ALA A 41 -5.06 1.09 10.75
CA ALA A 41 -6.44 1.07 11.25
C ALA A 41 -6.80 2.24 12.20
N PHE A 42 -5.85 3.09 12.57
CA PHE A 42 -6.11 4.35 13.27
C PHE A 42 -6.73 5.43 12.36
N ASP A 43 -6.73 5.23 11.04
CA ASP A 43 -7.30 6.13 10.05
C ASP A 43 -7.82 5.31 8.87
N GLU A 44 -9.14 5.18 8.74
CA GLU A 44 -9.75 4.35 7.71
C GLU A 44 -9.39 4.81 6.29
N LYS A 45 -9.17 6.11 6.07
CA LYS A 45 -8.74 6.62 4.76
C LYS A 45 -7.34 6.11 4.41
N LYS A 46 -6.42 6.12 5.37
CA LYS A 46 -5.06 5.56 5.19
C LYS A 46 -5.08 4.04 5.04
N LEU A 47 -5.98 3.36 5.75
CA LEU A 47 -6.15 1.92 5.60
C LEU A 47 -6.66 1.57 4.18
N LEU A 48 -7.65 2.30 3.69
CA LEU A 48 -8.15 2.14 2.32
C LEU A 48 -7.07 2.44 1.28
N MET A 49 -6.18 3.41 1.52
CA MET A 49 -5.05 3.68 0.63
C MET A 49 -4.17 2.43 0.40
N VAL A 50 -3.95 1.61 1.42
CA VAL A 50 -3.11 0.40 1.34
C VAL A 50 -3.87 -0.80 0.77
N MET A 51 -5.17 -0.90 1.02
CA MET A 51 -5.99 -2.02 0.53
C MET A 51 -6.49 -1.81 -0.91
N ASN A 52 -7.00 -0.62 -1.21
CA ASN A 52 -7.51 -0.19 -2.51
C ASN A 52 -7.57 1.34 -2.55
N PHE A 53 -6.50 1.98 -3.04
CA PHE A 53 -6.40 3.44 -3.05
C PHE A 53 -7.53 4.16 -3.80
N ARG A 54 -8.20 3.49 -4.74
CA ARG A 54 -9.34 4.06 -5.49
C ARG A 54 -10.55 4.31 -4.61
N ALA A 55 -10.69 3.56 -3.51
CA ALA A 55 -11.75 3.76 -2.52
C ALA A 55 -11.40 4.83 -1.48
N ALA A 56 -10.16 5.32 -1.46
CA ALA A 56 -9.66 6.19 -0.40
C ALA A 56 -9.95 7.69 -0.60
N GLY A 57 -10.60 8.10 -1.70
CA GLY A 57 -10.92 9.52 -1.95
C GLY A 57 -9.68 10.42 -1.89
N LEU A 58 -8.62 10.00 -2.60
CA LEU A 58 -7.35 10.73 -2.65
C LEU A 58 -7.46 11.96 -3.55
N PRO A 59 -6.67 13.01 -3.31
CA PRO A 59 -6.59 14.11 -4.26
C PRO A 59 -6.04 13.63 -5.61
N GLU A 60 -6.29 14.42 -6.65
CA GLU A 60 -5.96 14.07 -8.03
C GLU A 60 -4.46 13.77 -8.23
N ARG A 61 -3.60 14.54 -7.55
CA ARG A 61 -2.15 14.38 -7.60
C ARG A 61 -1.70 13.01 -7.11
N GLU A 62 -2.15 12.59 -5.94
CA GLU A 62 -1.83 11.27 -5.37
C GLU A 62 -2.46 10.14 -6.17
N THR A 63 -3.68 10.34 -6.68
CA THR A 63 -4.36 9.35 -7.53
C THR A 63 -3.57 9.10 -8.81
N ALA A 64 -3.14 10.16 -9.51
CA ALA A 64 -2.36 10.06 -10.74
C ALA A 64 -1.02 9.33 -10.52
N MET A 65 -0.33 9.60 -9.41
CA MET A 65 0.90 8.89 -9.03
C MET A 65 0.66 7.39 -8.87
N LEU A 66 -0.41 7.01 -8.17
CA LEU A 66 -0.72 5.60 -7.91
C LEU A 66 -1.21 4.89 -9.18
N GLU A 67 -2.00 5.53 -10.03
CA GLU A 67 -2.41 4.97 -11.32
C GLU A 67 -1.21 4.73 -12.25
N PHE A 68 -0.23 5.64 -12.25
CA PHE A 68 1.02 5.44 -12.98
C PHE A 68 1.80 4.22 -12.43
N ALA A 69 1.89 4.08 -11.10
CA ALA A 69 2.55 2.94 -10.46
C ALA A 69 1.85 1.60 -10.75
N VAL A 70 0.51 1.59 -10.81
CA VAL A 70 -0.30 0.43 -11.22
C VAL A 70 0.04 0.04 -12.65
N LYS A 71 -0.04 0.98 -13.60
CA LYS A 71 0.23 0.70 -15.01
C LYS A 71 1.66 0.19 -15.22
N LEU A 72 2.64 0.78 -14.53
CA LEU A 72 4.04 0.35 -14.59
C LEU A 72 4.24 -1.07 -14.01
N THR A 73 3.39 -1.48 -13.06
CA THR A 73 3.44 -2.82 -12.44
C THR A 73 2.76 -3.87 -13.31
N GLU A 74 1.59 -3.57 -13.88
CA GLU A 74 0.76 -4.51 -14.63
C GLU A 74 1.15 -4.61 -16.09
N GLU A 75 1.40 -3.47 -16.75
CA GLU A 75 1.57 -3.38 -18.21
C GLU A 75 2.72 -2.44 -18.61
N PRO A 76 3.96 -2.64 -18.12
CA PRO A 76 5.08 -1.72 -18.35
C PRO A 76 5.38 -1.48 -19.84
N ALA A 77 5.13 -2.46 -20.70
CA ALA A 77 5.31 -2.36 -22.15
C ALA A 77 4.36 -1.34 -22.83
N LYS A 78 3.29 -0.91 -22.15
CA LYS A 78 2.31 0.07 -22.65
C LYS A 78 2.52 1.48 -22.10
N ILE A 79 3.62 1.72 -21.37
CA ILE A 79 3.96 3.06 -20.89
C ILE A 79 4.37 3.94 -22.07
N VAL A 80 3.72 5.09 -22.21
CA VAL A 80 3.87 6.05 -23.30
C VAL A 80 4.03 7.48 -22.75
N GLU A 81 4.28 8.46 -23.62
CA GLU A 81 4.47 9.86 -23.19
C GLU A 81 3.22 10.46 -22.54
N GLY A 82 2.03 10.04 -22.97
CA GLY A 82 0.77 10.46 -22.34
C GLY A 82 0.73 10.19 -20.84
N ASP A 83 1.35 9.09 -20.36
CA ASP A 83 1.36 8.76 -18.93
C ASP A 83 2.23 9.73 -18.12
N ARG A 84 3.39 10.13 -18.66
CA ARG A 84 4.27 11.12 -18.03
C ARG A 84 3.68 12.52 -18.11
N ALA A 85 3.04 12.85 -19.23
CA ALA A 85 2.34 14.12 -19.40
C ALA A 85 1.21 14.28 -18.38
N ALA A 86 0.43 13.22 -18.10
CA ALA A 86 -0.61 13.25 -17.06
C ALA A 86 -0.03 13.55 -15.66
N LEU A 87 1.13 12.98 -15.32
CA LEU A 87 1.82 13.31 -14.05
C LEU A 87 2.24 14.78 -13.99
N ARG A 88 2.77 15.34 -15.10
CA ARG A 88 3.14 16.76 -15.14
C ARG A 88 1.93 17.68 -15.01
N GLN A 89 0.78 17.32 -15.58
CA GLN A 89 -0.45 18.10 -15.49
C GLN A 89 -0.94 18.29 -14.04
N VAL A 90 -0.69 17.29 -13.18
CA VAL A 90 -1.01 17.38 -11.74
C VAL A 90 0.15 17.90 -10.88
N GLY A 91 1.18 18.46 -11.51
CA GLY A 91 2.26 19.19 -10.84
C GLY A 91 3.47 18.35 -10.41
N PHE A 92 3.68 17.15 -10.96
CA PHE A 92 4.96 16.44 -10.78
C PHE A 92 6.02 16.95 -11.74
N SER A 93 7.22 17.18 -11.23
CA SER A 93 8.41 17.44 -12.04
C SER A 93 8.95 16.14 -12.66
N ASP A 94 9.82 16.25 -13.67
CA ASP A 94 10.51 15.08 -14.22
C ASP A 94 11.34 14.33 -13.17
N ARG A 95 11.84 15.04 -12.16
CA ARG A 95 12.53 14.43 -11.03
C ARG A 95 11.58 13.61 -10.18
N ASP A 96 10.39 14.11 -9.89
CA ASP A 96 9.38 13.36 -9.14
C ASP A 96 8.93 12.12 -9.93
N ILE A 97 8.74 12.25 -11.25
CA ILE A 97 8.39 11.12 -12.12
C ILE A 97 9.46 10.02 -12.06
N TRP A 98 10.74 10.41 -12.07
CA TRP A 98 11.85 9.48 -11.86
C TRP A 98 11.77 8.78 -10.51
N ASP A 99 11.52 9.52 -9.43
CA ASP A 99 11.45 8.97 -8.07
C ASP A 99 10.22 8.04 -7.90
N ILE A 100 9.07 8.38 -8.49
CA ILE A 100 7.87 7.52 -8.56
C ILE A 100 8.18 6.22 -9.30
N ALA A 101 8.74 6.32 -10.51
CA ALA A 101 9.06 5.16 -11.34
C ALA A 101 10.09 4.25 -10.66
N SER A 102 11.13 4.84 -10.05
CA SER A 102 12.18 4.11 -9.33
C SER A 102 11.61 3.37 -8.12
N THR A 103 10.73 4.01 -7.35
CA THR A 103 10.09 3.40 -6.18
C THR A 103 9.22 2.21 -6.60
N ALA A 104 8.36 2.40 -7.60
CA ALA A 104 7.51 1.32 -8.11
C ALA A 104 8.34 0.17 -8.71
N ALA A 105 9.40 0.47 -9.46
CA ALA A 105 10.31 -0.53 -10.02
C ALA A 105 11.07 -1.31 -8.95
N PHE A 106 11.54 -0.64 -7.89
CA PHE A 106 12.22 -1.28 -6.77
C PHE A 106 11.33 -2.32 -6.09
N PHE A 107 10.08 -1.99 -5.77
CA PHE A 107 9.16 -2.96 -5.18
C PHE A 107 8.75 -4.06 -6.16
N ASN A 108 8.69 -3.78 -7.46
CA ASN A 108 8.52 -4.83 -8.47
C ASN A 108 9.66 -5.86 -8.44
N MET A 109 10.91 -5.43 -8.25
CA MET A 109 12.05 -6.32 -8.07
C MET A 109 11.96 -7.07 -6.72
N SER A 110 11.80 -6.34 -5.63
CA SER A 110 11.78 -6.90 -4.27
C SER A 110 10.70 -7.97 -4.10
N ASN A 111 9.49 -7.73 -4.63
CA ASN A 111 8.39 -8.68 -4.58
C ASN A 111 8.72 -9.97 -5.36
N ARG A 112 9.36 -9.85 -6.53
CA ARG A 112 9.77 -11.01 -7.34
C ARG A 112 10.83 -11.84 -6.63
N VAL A 113 11.83 -11.19 -6.04
CA VAL A 113 12.89 -11.88 -5.28
C VAL A 113 12.29 -12.60 -4.08
N ALA A 114 11.48 -11.91 -3.27
CA ALA A 114 10.85 -12.49 -2.09
C ALA A 114 9.98 -13.70 -2.43
N ALA A 115 9.15 -13.59 -3.48
CA ALA A 115 8.30 -14.70 -3.94
C ALA A 115 9.12 -15.88 -4.49
N ALA A 116 10.19 -15.61 -5.24
CA ALA A 116 10.99 -16.66 -5.87
C ALA A 116 11.72 -17.57 -4.87
N VAL A 117 12.07 -17.03 -3.70
CA VAL A 117 12.83 -17.76 -2.66
C VAL A 117 11.98 -18.15 -1.45
N ASP A 118 10.66 -17.98 -1.52
CA ASP A 118 9.74 -18.12 -0.38
C ASP A 118 10.24 -17.36 0.88
N MET A 119 10.70 -16.12 0.66
CA MET A 119 11.25 -15.30 1.73
C MET A 119 10.21 -15.09 2.83
N ARG A 120 10.52 -15.56 4.03
CA ARG A 120 9.65 -15.40 5.20
C ARG A 120 9.98 -14.11 5.94
N PRO A 121 8.97 -13.29 6.29
CA PRO A 121 9.20 -12.17 7.19
C PRO A 121 9.65 -12.68 8.56
N ASN A 122 10.32 -11.83 9.31
CA ASN A 122 10.75 -12.13 10.67
C ASN A 122 9.57 -12.56 11.57
N PRO A 123 9.69 -13.62 12.38
CA PRO A 123 8.62 -14.09 13.26
C PRO A 123 8.09 -13.02 14.22
N GLU A 124 8.95 -12.09 14.64
CA GLU A 124 8.63 -10.97 15.51
C GLU A 124 7.55 -10.07 14.90
N TYR A 125 7.49 -9.94 13.57
CA TYR A 125 6.41 -9.21 12.90
C TYR A 125 5.04 -9.83 13.14
N HIS A 126 4.93 -11.11 13.47
CA HIS A 126 3.64 -11.75 13.78
C HIS A 126 3.24 -11.60 15.26
N ALA A 127 4.20 -11.35 16.14
CA ALA A 127 4.01 -11.18 17.58
C ALA A 127 3.90 -9.71 17.98
N MET A 128 4.36 -8.78 17.14
CA MET A 128 3.97 -7.38 17.24
C MET A 128 2.44 -7.29 17.09
N ALA A 129 1.76 -6.62 18.03
CA ALA A 129 0.31 -6.41 18.02
C ALA A 129 -0.59 -7.64 18.29
N ARG A 130 -0.25 -8.48 19.28
CA ARG A 130 -1.12 -9.55 19.80
C ARG A 130 -1.28 -9.50 21.32
#